data_AF-A0A6B3LY44-F1
#
_entry.id   AF-A0A6B3LY44-F1
#
_cell.length_a   1.000
_cell.length_b   1.000
_cell.length_c   1.000
_cell.angle_alpha   90.00
_cell.angle_beta   90.00
_cell.angle_gamma   90.00
#
_symmetry.space_group_name_H-M   'P 1'
#
loop_
_entity.id
_entity.type
_entity.pdbx_description
1 polymer ?
#
loop_
_entity_poly.entity_id
_entity_poly.type
_entity_poly.pdbx_seq_one_letter_code
_entity_poly.pdbx_strand_id
1 'polypeptide(L)' 'MKTKHFIESITSTFIEQVKEYAIFAMNPDGIIETWNEGAEFKVYFLDCVS' A
#
# COMPACT_ATOMS: atom_id res chain seq x y z
N MET A 1 -1.48 -15.42 24.65
CA MET A 1 -1.77 -13.98 24.83
C MET A 1 -0.50 -13.19 24.52
N LYS A 2 -0.56 -12.22 23.59
CA LYS A 2 0.47 -11.24 23.16
C LYS A 2 1.41 -11.48 21.94
N THR A 3 1.31 -12.56 21.16
CA THR A 3 2.20 -12.70 19.97
C THR A 3 1.54 -12.38 18.63
N LYS A 4 0.21 -12.46 18.52
CA LYS A 4 -0.50 -12.23 17.24
C LYS A 4 -0.69 -10.75 16.89
N HIS A 5 -0.82 -9.87 17.88
CA HIS A 5 -1.03 -8.43 17.66
C HIS A 5 0.23 -7.64 17.29
N PHE A 6 1.43 -8.17 17.52
CA PHE A 6 2.67 -7.42 17.23
C PHE A 6 3.07 -7.49 15.74
N ILE A 7 2.81 -8.63 15.09
CA ILE A 7 3.20 -8.86 13.69
C ILE A 7 2.28 -8.12 12.71
N GLU A 8 0.98 -7.98 13.01
CA GLU A 8 0.05 -7.18 12.20
C GLU A 8 0.44 -5.69 12.18
N SER A 9 1.00 -5.17 13.28
CA SER A 9 1.31 -3.75 13.44
C SER A 9 2.52 -3.31 12.62
N ILE A 10 3.59 -4.11 12.56
CA ILE A 10 4.82 -3.70 11.85
C ILE A 10 4.62 -3.71 10.33
N THR A 11 3.92 -4.71 9.78
CA THR A 11 3.72 -4.80 8.33
C THR A 11 2.80 -3.69 7.80
N SER A 12 1.71 -3.35 8.51
CA SER A 12 0.87 -2.21 8.14
C SER A 12 1.63 -0.89 8.25
N THR A 13 2.34 -0.67 9.38
CA THR A 13 3.07 0.58 9.61
C THR A 13 4.18 0.77 8.57
N PHE A 14 4.94 -0.27 8.24
CA PHE A 14 6.01 -0.13 7.25
C PHE A 14 5.47 0.23 5.86
N ILE A 15 4.44 -0.47 5.39
CA ILE A 15 3.86 -0.23 4.05
C ILE A 15 3.29 1.20 3.93
N GLU A 16 2.66 1.69 4.99
CA GLU A 16 2.13 3.05 5.05
C GLU A 16 3.23 4.12 5.09
N GLN A 17 4.39 3.82 5.70
CA GLN A 17 5.49 4.80 5.83
C GLN A 17 6.41 4.89 4.61
N VAL A 18 6.36 3.93 3.69
CA VAL A 18 7.21 3.94 2.48
C VAL A 18 6.51 4.73 1.37
N LYS A 19 6.76 6.05 1.32
CA LYS A 19 6.13 6.96 0.34
C LYS A 19 6.80 6.93 -1.04
N GLU A 20 8.04 6.48 -1.13
CA GLU A 20 8.82 6.48 -2.37
C GLU A 20 8.40 5.33 -3.33
N TYR A 21 7.73 4.31 -2.80
CA TYR A 21 7.23 3.18 -3.57
C TYR A 21 5.70 3.21 -3.64
N ALA A 22 5.19 2.89 -4.84
CA ALA A 22 3.77 2.63 -5.04
C ALA A 22 3.52 1.15 -4.74
N ILE A 23 2.75 0.88 -3.69
CA ILE A 23 2.39 -0.47 -3.26
C ILE A 23 0.87 -0.65 -3.42
N PHE A 24 0.48 -1.74 -4.08
CA PHE A 24 -0.90 -2.14 -4.29
C PHE A 24 -1.09 -3.56 -3.78
N ALA A 25 -2.18 -3.80 -3.05
CA ALA A 25 -2.67 -5.14 -2.79
C ALA A 25 -3.82 -5.43 -3.76
N MET A 26 -3.78 -6.62 -4.37
CA MET A 26 -4.81 -7.06 -5.31
C MET A 26 -5.24 -8.49 -4.98
N ASN A 27 -6.47 -8.82 -5.33
CA ASN A 27 -6.93 -10.20 -5.31
C ASN A 27 -6.40 -10.99 -6.52
N PRO A 28 -6.58 -12.32 -6.55
CA PRO A 28 -6.12 -13.16 -7.67
C PRO A 28 -6.75 -12.82 -9.03
N ASP A 29 -7.91 -12.17 -9.04
CA ASP A 29 -8.58 -11.70 -10.26
C ASP A 29 -7.95 -10.39 -10.81
N GLY A 30 -6.93 -9.85 -10.12
CA GLY A 30 -6.21 -8.65 -10.51
C GLY A 30 -6.90 -7.35 -10.12
N ILE A 31 -7.92 -7.40 -9.27
CA ILE A 31 -8.62 -6.20 -8.77
C ILE A 31 -7.85 -5.65 -7.58
N ILE A 32 -7.53 -4.35 -7.62
CA ILE A 32 -6.88 -3.64 -6.51
C ILE A 32 -7.86 -3.51 -5.35
N GLU A 33 -7.48 -4.01 -4.18
CA GLU A 33 -8.28 -3.95 -2.96
C GLU A 33 -7.85 -2.81 -2.03
N THR A 34 -6.55 -2.46 -2.02
CA THR A 34 -6.01 -1.34 -1.25
C THR A 34 -4.65 -0.87 -1.78
N TRP A 35 -4.24 0.34 -1.41
CA TRP A 35 -2.97 0.97 -1.82
C TRP A 35 -2.44 1.90 -0.72
N ASN A 36 -1.15 2.22 -0.78
CA ASN A 36 -0.51 3.19 0.13
C ASN A 36 -0.47 4.63 -0.45
N GLU A 37 -0.10 5.62 0.35
CA GLU A 37 0.01 7.03 -0.08
C GLU A 37 0.95 7.21 -1.28
N GLY A 38 2.05 6.43 -1.33
CA GLY A 38 2.98 6.45 -2.47
C GLY A 38 2.34 6.01 -3.78
N ALA A 39 1.41 5.06 -3.74
CA ALA A 39 0.64 4.63 -4.91
C ALA A 39 -0.36 5.70 -5.35
N GLU A 40 -1.08 6.33 -4.42
CA GLU A 40 -2.00 7.42 -4.73
C GLU A 40 -1.28 8.57 -5.44
N PHE A 41 -0.12 9.01 -4.93
CA PHE A 41 0.66 10.09 -5.54
C PHE A 41 1.10 9.78 -6.98
N LYS A 42 1.56 8.55 -7.25
CA LYS A 42 1.99 8.17 -8.61
C LYS A 42 0.85 8.04 -9.59
N VAL A 43 -0.34 7.61 -9.15
CA VAL A 43 -1.54 7.57 -9.99
C VAL A 43 -1.89 8.98 -10.47
N TYR A 44 -1.97 9.97 -9.56
CA TYR A 44 -2.21 11.36 -9.94
C TYR A 44 -1.14 11.93 -10.88
N PHE A 45 0.12 11.51 -10.72
CA PHE A 45 1.20 11.92 -11.62
C PHE A 45 1.01 11.34 -13.03
N LEU A 46 0.61 10.08 -13.16
CA LEU A 46 0.35 9.47 -14.47
C LEU A 46 -0.86 10.09 -15.16
N ASP A 47 -1.92 10.43 -14.42
CA ASP A 47 -3.09 11.15 -14.97
C ASP A 47 -2.73 12.55 -15.47
N CYS A 48 -1.77 13.24 -14.84
CA CYS A 48 -1.31 14.57 -15.29
C CYS A 48 -0.41 14.55 -16.53
N VAL A 49 0.21 13.41 -16.86
CA VAL A 49 1.19 13.28 -17.96
C VAL A 49 0.59 12.61 -19.21
N SER A 50 -0.68 12.20 -19.13
CA SER A 50 -1.48 11.62 -20.22
C SER A 50 -2.29 12.68 -20.95
#